data_AF-A0A2R5ES62-F1
#
_entry.id   AF-A0A2R5ES62-F1
#
_cell.length_a   1.000
_cell.length_b   1.000
_cell.length_c   1.000
_cell.angle_alpha   90.00
_cell.angle_beta   90.00
_cell.angle_gamma   90.00
#
_symmetry.space_group_name_H-M   'P 1'
#
loop_
_entity.id
_entity.type
_entity.pdbx_description
1 polymer ?
#
loop_
_entity_poly.entity_id
_entity_poly.type
_entity_poly.pdbx_seq_one_letter_code
_entity_poly.pdbx_strand_id
1 'polypeptide(L)'
;MEARGTGENLRLRPSLQWQDADAGTTWIDCGPDFGRQMEAAHLRDIDRMLITHAHYDHIGGLPEWYDVCRWTGKTGAAHAPTEVIEEILQRFPWIASRIEFKPFDAPMMIGAWKASSWRVNHGKNGYAYAFSFQHAHTGYRWIYCPDAIELTEEQQKPMARADLIILGTSFFREPYPMETRSVYDVEEAIGLARKWKPGRTILTHMSHDIDVARGDELPAGMAFAHTGMQIEVTRS
;
A
#
# COMPACT_ATOMS: atom_id res chain seq x y z
N MET A 1 23.94 1.52 -2.49
CA MET A 1 24.43 1.95 -3.82
C MET A 1 23.55 3.06 -4.38
N GLU A 2 24.05 3.90 -5.26
CA GLU A 2 23.31 5.04 -5.80
C GLU A 2 22.34 4.61 -6.92
N ALA A 3 21.11 5.16 -6.94
CA ALA A 3 20.03 4.69 -7.79
C ALA A 3 20.29 4.86 -9.30
N ARG A 4 21.06 5.86 -9.74
CA ARG A 4 21.42 6.08 -11.16
C ARG A 4 22.57 5.18 -11.61
N GLY A 5 23.28 4.55 -10.67
CA GLY A 5 24.37 3.61 -10.96
C GLY A 5 23.85 2.21 -11.32
N THR A 6 23.46 1.44 -10.32
CA THR A 6 23.04 0.02 -10.51
C THR A 6 21.56 -0.13 -10.80
N GLY A 7 20.74 0.89 -10.54
CA GLY A 7 19.28 0.80 -10.61
C GLY A 7 18.63 0.06 -9.44
N GLU A 8 19.40 -0.57 -8.54
CA GLU A 8 18.83 -1.38 -7.44
C GLU A 8 18.05 -0.55 -6.41
N ASN A 9 18.45 0.72 -6.23
CA ASN A 9 17.71 1.69 -5.41
C ASN A 9 16.79 2.61 -6.23
N LEU A 10 16.58 2.32 -7.52
CA LEU A 10 15.54 3.00 -8.29
C LEU A 10 14.18 2.56 -7.75
N ARG A 11 13.37 3.52 -7.31
CA ARG A 11 12.05 3.26 -6.74
C ARG A 11 11.01 4.13 -7.41
N LEU A 12 9.85 3.55 -7.66
CA LEU A 12 8.63 4.24 -8.05
C LEU A 12 7.85 4.66 -6.79
N ARG A 13 6.76 5.42 -6.96
CA ARG A 13 5.80 5.69 -5.87
C ARG A 13 5.12 4.41 -5.40
N PRO A 14 4.78 4.31 -4.11
CA PRO A 14 4.30 3.07 -3.51
C PRO A 14 2.97 2.65 -4.14
N SER A 15 2.93 1.40 -4.58
CA SER A 15 1.71 0.72 -5.00
C SER A 15 1.91 -0.78 -4.83
N LEU A 16 0.81 -1.54 -4.87
CA LEU A 16 0.85 -2.99 -4.77
C LEU A 16 -0.08 -3.63 -5.78
N GLN A 17 0.46 -4.54 -6.58
CA GLN A 17 -0.34 -5.49 -7.36
C GLN A 17 -0.60 -6.74 -6.51
N TRP A 18 -1.87 -7.09 -6.37
CA TRP A 18 -2.29 -8.35 -5.79
C TRP A 18 -3.03 -9.17 -6.83
N GLN A 19 -2.50 -10.35 -7.14
CA GLN A 19 -3.12 -11.30 -8.04
C GLN A 19 -3.70 -12.47 -7.25
N ASP A 20 -4.97 -12.77 -7.50
CA ASP A 20 -5.69 -13.90 -6.94
C ASP A 20 -6.38 -14.67 -8.08
N ALA A 21 -6.33 -15.99 -8.03
CA ALA A 21 -6.84 -16.84 -9.12
C ALA A 21 -8.36 -16.72 -9.32
N ASP A 22 -9.11 -16.47 -8.24
CA ASP A 22 -10.57 -16.40 -8.26
C ASP A 22 -11.07 -14.95 -8.34
N ALA A 23 -10.32 -14.00 -7.77
CA ALA A 23 -10.72 -12.58 -7.69
C ALA A 23 -10.07 -11.67 -8.74
N GLY A 24 -9.09 -12.18 -9.48
CA GLY A 24 -8.36 -11.43 -10.50
C GLY A 24 -7.28 -10.51 -9.92
N THR A 25 -7.01 -9.40 -10.61
CA THR A 25 -5.98 -8.43 -10.27
C THR A 25 -6.57 -7.25 -9.50
N THR A 26 -6.15 -7.10 -8.24
CA THR A 26 -6.40 -5.93 -7.42
C THR A 26 -5.15 -5.04 -7.40
N TRP A 27 -5.33 -3.75 -7.66
CA TRP A 27 -4.26 -2.76 -7.55
C TRP A 27 -4.49 -1.88 -6.32
N ILE A 28 -3.47 -1.64 -5.50
CA ILE A 28 -3.56 -0.77 -4.32
C ILE A 28 -2.73 0.49 -4.57
N ASP A 29 -3.40 1.64 -4.50
CA ASP A 29 -2.93 2.99 -4.82
C ASP A 29 -2.50 3.20 -6.28
N CYS A 30 -2.81 4.37 -6.82
CA CYS A 30 -2.59 4.76 -8.21
C CYS A 30 -1.77 6.05 -8.27
N GLY A 31 -0.50 5.93 -7.91
CA GLY A 31 0.46 7.02 -7.96
C GLY A 31 0.81 7.47 -9.39
N PRO A 32 1.62 8.53 -9.54
CA PRO A 32 2.03 9.07 -10.85
C PRO A 32 2.87 8.11 -11.69
N ASP A 33 3.38 7.01 -11.11
CA ASP A 33 4.12 5.98 -11.82
C ASP A 33 3.23 4.83 -12.33
N PHE A 34 1.90 4.94 -12.21
CA PHE A 34 0.95 3.86 -12.53
C PHE A 34 1.17 3.25 -13.92
N GLY A 35 1.28 4.05 -14.99
CA GLY A 35 1.54 3.54 -16.33
C GLY A 35 2.81 2.67 -16.41
N ARG A 36 3.92 3.17 -15.85
CA ARG A 36 5.21 2.44 -15.82
C ARG A 36 5.11 1.15 -15.01
N GLN A 37 4.34 1.16 -13.93
CA GLN A 37 4.12 -0.01 -13.09
C GLN A 37 3.28 -1.07 -13.82
N MET A 38 2.24 -0.66 -14.54
CA MET A 38 1.43 -1.54 -15.38
C MET A 38 2.24 -2.15 -16.53
N GLU A 39 3.09 -1.36 -17.18
CA GLU A 39 4.01 -1.82 -18.22
C GLU A 39 4.99 -2.88 -17.68
N ALA A 40 5.60 -2.61 -16.53
CA ALA A 40 6.52 -3.55 -15.87
C ALA A 40 5.81 -4.84 -15.41
N ALA A 41 4.54 -4.75 -15.03
CA ALA A 41 3.70 -5.90 -14.70
C ALA A 41 3.14 -6.64 -15.94
N HIS A 42 3.40 -6.14 -17.15
CA HIS A 42 2.84 -6.63 -18.40
C HIS A 42 1.30 -6.69 -18.41
N LEU A 43 0.66 -5.75 -17.71
CA LEU A 43 -0.79 -5.64 -17.61
C LEU A 43 -1.32 -4.57 -18.56
N ARG A 44 -2.49 -4.84 -19.14
CA ARG A 44 -3.25 -3.86 -19.93
C ARG A 44 -4.46 -3.30 -19.17
N ASP A 45 -4.86 -3.98 -18.11
CA ASP A 45 -6.03 -3.67 -17.32
C ASP A 45 -5.95 -4.35 -15.95
N ILE A 46 -6.80 -3.92 -15.03
CA ILE A 46 -6.97 -4.48 -13.69
C ILE A 46 -8.46 -4.67 -13.39
N ASP A 47 -8.80 -5.57 -12.47
CA ASP A 47 -10.21 -5.83 -12.12
C ASP A 47 -10.75 -4.79 -11.15
N ARG A 48 -9.91 -4.32 -10.22
CA ARG A 48 -10.31 -3.34 -9.19
C ARG A 48 -9.11 -2.59 -8.63
N MET A 49 -9.40 -1.43 -8.07
CA MET A 49 -8.44 -0.59 -7.35
C MET A 49 -8.89 -0.41 -5.90
N LEU A 50 -7.94 -0.43 -4.96
CA LEU A 50 -8.12 0.01 -3.58
C LEU A 50 -7.28 1.27 -3.36
N ILE A 51 -7.78 2.28 -2.67
CA ILE A 51 -7.05 3.55 -2.46
C ILE A 51 -6.98 3.87 -0.97
N THR A 52 -5.77 4.01 -0.45
CA THR A 52 -5.49 4.24 0.97
C THR A 52 -5.85 5.67 1.39
N HIS A 53 -5.46 6.67 0.60
CA HIS A 53 -5.72 8.09 0.86
C HIS A 53 -5.46 8.96 -0.36
N ALA A 54 -5.83 10.24 -0.28
CA ALA A 54 -5.89 11.16 -1.43
C ALA A 54 -4.64 12.06 -1.60
N HIS A 55 -3.44 11.55 -1.28
CA HIS A 55 -2.19 12.23 -1.62
C HIS A 55 -1.75 11.95 -3.05
N TYR A 56 -1.06 12.92 -3.66
CA TYR A 56 -0.69 12.88 -5.07
C TYR A 56 0.11 11.63 -5.45
N ASP A 57 1.01 11.16 -4.59
CA ASP A 57 1.79 9.94 -4.82
C ASP A 57 0.97 8.63 -4.75
N HIS A 58 -0.30 8.69 -4.31
CA HIS A 58 -1.24 7.57 -4.27
C HIS A 58 -2.43 7.73 -5.24
N ILE A 59 -2.67 8.93 -5.79
CA ILE A 59 -3.81 9.19 -6.70
C ILE A 59 -3.43 9.88 -8.02
N GLY A 60 -2.17 10.26 -8.19
CA GLY A 60 -1.69 11.03 -9.35
C GLY A 60 -1.87 10.31 -10.70
N GLY A 61 -1.97 8.98 -10.68
CA GLY A 61 -2.23 8.14 -11.86
C GLY A 61 -3.71 7.90 -12.15
N LEU A 62 -4.65 8.35 -11.32
CA LEU A 62 -6.08 8.15 -11.58
C LEU A 62 -6.56 8.72 -12.92
N PRO A 63 -6.11 9.90 -13.39
CA PRO A 63 -6.44 10.37 -14.74
C PRO A 63 -5.94 9.44 -15.84
N GLU A 64 -4.78 8.80 -15.65
CA GLU A 64 -4.24 7.83 -16.60
C GLU A 64 -5.08 6.54 -16.61
N TRP A 65 -5.45 6.01 -15.44
CA TRP A 65 -6.32 4.84 -15.37
C TRP A 65 -7.74 5.12 -15.92
N TYR A 66 -8.25 6.34 -15.72
CA TYR A 66 -9.47 6.81 -16.37
C TYR A 66 -9.38 6.70 -17.90
N ASP A 67 -8.26 7.11 -18.49
CA ASP A 67 -8.05 7.00 -19.94
C ASP A 67 -7.96 5.52 -20.38
N VAL A 68 -7.32 4.65 -19.60
CA VAL A 68 -7.34 3.19 -19.85
C VAL A 68 -8.78 2.67 -19.89
N CYS A 69 -9.62 3.03 -18.92
CA CYS A 69 -11.03 2.66 -18.88
C CYS A 69 -11.79 3.20 -20.11
N ARG A 70 -11.55 4.46 -20.48
CA ARG A 70 -12.16 5.10 -21.66
C ARG A 70 -11.80 4.37 -22.96
N TRP A 71 -10.53 4.02 -23.15
CA TRP A 71 -10.05 3.38 -24.37
C TRP A 71 -10.43 1.91 -24.49
N THR A 72 -10.52 1.20 -23.35
CA THR A 72 -10.97 -0.20 -23.31
C THR A 72 -12.49 -0.34 -23.33
N GLY A 73 -13.23 0.77 -23.15
CA GLY A 73 -14.69 0.76 -23.04
C GLY A 73 -15.21 0.15 -21.73
N LYS A 74 -14.33 -0.10 -20.75
CA LYS A 74 -14.67 -0.64 -19.44
C LYS A 74 -14.94 0.47 -18.44
N THR A 75 -15.72 0.15 -17.42
CA THR A 75 -15.87 0.99 -16.23
C THR A 75 -14.95 0.43 -15.16
N GLY A 76 -13.97 1.23 -14.73
CA GLY A 76 -13.08 0.85 -13.63
C GLY A 76 -13.86 0.79 -12.30
N ALA A 77 -13.47 -0.10 -11.39
CA ALA A 77 -14.05 -0.20 -10.05
C ALA A 77 -13.00 0.18 -9.01
N ALA A 78 -13.21 1.30 -8.32
CA ALA A 78 -12.34 1.77 -7.24
C ALA A 78 -13.05 1.66 -5.89
N HIS A 79 -12.35 1.16 -4.89
CA HIS A 79 -12.82 1.06 -3.53
C HIS A 79 -11.95 1.91 -2.61
N ALA A 80 -12.57 2.79 -1.86
CA ALA A 80 -11.88 3.64 -0.89
C ALA A 80 -12.85 4.04 0.22
N PRO A 81 -12.35 4.42 1.40
CA PRO A 81 -13.19 5.04 2.43
C PRO A 81 -13.96 6.24 1.89
N THR A 82 -15.16 6.49 2.40
CA THR A 82 -16.03 7.56 1.85
C THR A 82 -15.34 8.93 1.84
N GLU A 83 -14.63 9.29 2.92
CA GLU A 83 -13.89 10.57 3.00
C GLU A 83 -12.80 10.69 1.92
N VAL A 84 -12.15 9.58 1.57
CA VAL A 84 -11.11 9.53 0.52
C VAL A 84 -11.74 9.69 -0.88
N ILE A 85 -12.91 9.07 -1.12
CA ILE A 85 -13.64 9.24 -2.39
C ILE A 85 -14.04 10.69 -2.60
N GLU A 86 -14.60 11.34 -1.56
CA GLU A 86 -14.99 12.75 -1.62
C GLU A 86 -13.80 13.65 -1.98
N GLU A 87 -12.67 13.42 -1.32
CA GLU A 87 -11.41 14.12 -1.57
C GLU A 87 -10.86 13.92 -2.99
N ILE A 88 -10.96 12.71 -3.54
CA ILE A 88 -10.57 12.41 -4.92
C ILE A 88 -11.48 13.15 -5.89
N LEU A 89 -12.80 13.10 -5.70
CA LEU A 89 -13.78 13.69 -6.60
C LEU A 89 -13.82 15.23 -6.53
N GLN A 90 -13.36 15.83 -5.43
CA GLN A 90 -13.10 17.28 -5.38
C GLN A 90 -11.94 17.69 -6.29
N ARG A 91 -10.90 16.86 -6.39
CA ARG A 91 -9.70 17.14 -7.21
C ARG A 91 -9.90 16.74 -8.67
N PHE A 92 -10.59 15.64 -8.92
CA PHE A 92 -10.75 15.03 -10.24
C PHE A 92 -12.21 14.68 -10.58
N PRO A 93 -13.19 15.61 -10.51
CA PRO A 93 -14.62 15.27 -10.60
C PRO A 93 -15.03 14.51 -11.87
N TRP A 94 -14.32 14.68 -12.99
CA TRP A 94 -14.65 14.04 -14.26
C TRP A 94 -14.36 12.54 -14.30
N ILE A 95 -13.49 12.02 -13.43
CA ILE A 95 -13.07 10.61 -13.52
C ILE A 95 -14.20 9.64 -13.14
N ALA A 96 -15.20 10.12 -12.37
CA ALA A 96 -16.40 9.36 -12.02
C ALA A 96 -17.24 8.92 -13.24
N SER A 97 -17.02 9.51 -14.41
CA SER A 97 -17.69 9.10 -15.64
C SER A 97 -17.17 7.78 -16.22
N ARG A 98 -16.01 7.29 -15.77
CA ARG A 98 -15.43 5.99 -16.18
C ARG A 98 -14.94 5.12 -15.03
N ILE A 99 -14.83 5.67 -13.82
CA ILE A 99 -14.47 4.93 -12.62
C ILE A 99 -15.65 4.99 -11.67
N GLU A 100 -16.20 3.83 -11.34
CA GLU A 100 -17.19 3.67 -10.30
C GLU A 100 -16.48 3.60 -8.94
N PHE A 101 -16.66 4.63 -8.10
CA PHE A 101 -16.14 4.66 -6.73
C PHE A 101 -17.15 4.03 -5.77
N LYS A 102 -16.68 3.05 -5.00
CA LYS A 102 -17.46 2.28 -4.04
C LYS A 102 -16.90 2.49 -2.63
N PRO A 103 -17.72 2.94 -1.67
CA PRO A 103 -17.29 3.05 -0.28
C PRO A 103 -16.73 1.74 0.25
N PHE A 104 -15.59 1.83 0.95
CA PHE A 104 -14.94 0.72 1.64
C PHE A 104 -14.83 1.02 3.14
N ASP A 105 -15.95 1.40 3.75
CA ASP A 105 -16.05 1.70 5.18
C ASP A 105 -16.42 0.46 6.02
N ALA A 106 -16.82 -0.63 5.37
CA ALA A 106 -17.16 -1.90 5.98
C ALA A 106 -16.42 -3.07 5.28
N PRO A 107 -16.19 -4.19 5.99
CA PRO A 107 -15.52 -5.34 5.39
C PRO A 107 -16.26 -5.88 4.16
N MET A 108 -15.50 -6.30 3.16
CA MET A 108 -16.02 -6.90 1.93
C MET A 108 -15.23 -8.16 1.55
N MET A 109 -15.80 -8.96 0.66
CA MET A 109 -15.11 -10.14 0.12
C MET A 109 -14.42 -9.79 -1.21
N ILE A 110 -13.16 -10.18 -1.35
CA ILE A 110 -12.41 -10.20 -2.61
C ILE A 110 -12.00 -11.65 -2.82
N GLY A 111 -12.77 -12.39 -3.64
CA GLY A 111 -12.65 -13.85 -3.72
C GLY A 111 -12.87 -14.50 -2.35
N ALA A 112 -11.92 -15.35 -1.93
CA ALA A 112 -11.93 -16.01 -0.62
C ALA A 112 -11.38 -15.13 0.52
N TRP A 113 -11.06 -13.86 0.27
CA TRP A 113 -10.45 -12.98 1.26
C TRP A 113 -11.46 -11.99 1.84
N LYS A 114 -11.56 -11.98 3.16
CA LYS A 114 -12.23 -10.90 3.89
C LYS A 114 -11.28 -9.70 3.96
N ALA A 115 -11.58 -8.69 3.16
CA ALA A 115 -10.87 -7.42 3.13
C ALA A 115 -11.52 -6.43 4.12
N SER A 116 -10.71 -5.75 4.91
CA SER A 116 -11.13 -4.70 5.84
C SER A 116 -10.21 -3.49 5.73
N SER A 117 -10.75 -2.29 5.93
CA SER A 117 -9.99 -1.05 6.04
C SER A 117 -10.12 -0.48 7.46
N TRP A 118 -9.13 0.30 7.90
CA TRP A 118 -9.28 1.16 9.07
C TRP A 118 -8.36 2.38 8.97
N ARG A 119 -8.81 3.45 9.63
CA ARG A 119 -8.15 4.74 9.63
C ARG A 119 -6.89 4.71 10.51
N VAL A 120 -5.78 5.19 9.98
CA VAL A 120 -4.48 5.31 10.66
C VAL A 120 -4.01 6.75 10.68
N ASN A 121 -3.30 7.14 11.76
CA ASN A 121 -2.72 8.46 11.86
C ASN A 121 -1.56 8.60 10.86
N HIS A 122 -1.52 9.73 10.14
CA HIS A 122 -0.50 10.06 9.14
C HIS A 122 0.13 11.43 9.46
N GLY A 123 0.21 11.76 10.75
CA GLY A 123 0.89 12.95 11.26
C GLY A 123 0.20 14.24 10.83
N LYS A 124 0.98 15.26 10.47
CA LYS A 124 0.45 16.55 10.00
C LYS A 124 -0.29 16.47 8.67
N ASN A 125 -0.17 15.35 7.96
CA ASN A 125 -0.94 15.09 6.75
C ASN A 125 -2.36 14.59 7.04
N GLY A 126 -2.75 14.45 8.31
CA GLY A 126 -4.07 13.96 8.70
C GLY A 126 -4.09 12.44 8.82
N TYR A 127 -4.91 11.79 8.00
CA TYR A 127 -5.18 10.36 8.12
C TYR A 127 -5.00 9.64 6.79
N ALA A 128 -4.57 8.39 6.89
CA ALA A 128 -4.58 7.43 5.80
C ALA A 128 -5.34 6.17 6.23
N TYR A 129 -5.38 5.16 5.37
CA TYR A 129 -6.01 3.88 5.68
C TYR A 129 -5.06 2.71 5.45
N ALA A 130 -5.11 1.77 6.38
CA ALA A 130 -4.49 0.46 6.24
C ALA A 130 -5.54 -0.56 5.78
N PHE A 131 -5.08 -1.57 5.04
CA PHE A 131 -5.92 -2.67 4.58
C PHE A 131 -5.44 -4.00 5.15
N SER A 132 -6.38 -4.82 5.58
CA SER A 132 -6.15 -6.18 6.06
C SER A 132 -6.93 -7.15 5.19
N PHE A 133 -6.30 -8.24 4.81
CA PHE A 133 -6.90 -9.29 4.01
C PHE A 133 -6.72 -10.61 4.75
N GLN A 134 -7.84 -11.23 5.14
CA GLN A 134 -7.84 -12.52 5.82
C GLN A 134 -8.48 -13.57 4.93
N HIS A 135 -7.71 -14.60 4.56
CA HIS A 135 -8.23 -15.71 3.77
C HIS A 135 -9.21 -16.53 4.60
N ALA A 136 -10.42 -16.74 4.10
CA ALA A 136 -11.53 -17.35 4.83
C ALA A 136 -11.23 -18.81 5.25
N HIS A 137 -10.55 -19.58 4.40
CA HIS A 137 -10.27 -20.99 4.67
C HIS A 137 -8.97 -21.25 5.46
N THR A 138 -7.84 -20.68 5.04
CA THR A 138 -6.53 -20.92 5.69
C THR A 138 -6.31 -20.06 6.94
N GLY A 139 -7.06 -18.96 7.07
CA GLY A 139 -6.85 -17.96 8.11
C GLY A 139 -5.56 -17.14 7.94
N TYR A 140 -4.85 -17.27 6.81
CA TYR A 140 -3.70 -16.42 6.49
C TYR A 140 -4.15 -14.96 6.42
N ARG A 141 -3.43 -14.07 7.09
CA ARG A 141 -3.75 -12.65 7.15
C ARG A 141 -2.54 -11.81 6.80
N TRP A 142 -2.69 -10.96 5.79
CA TRP A 142 -1.71 -9.95 5.46
C TRP A 142 -2.27 -8.54 5.53
N ILE A 143 -1.39 -7.58 5.79
CA ILE A 143 -1.74 -6.17 5.99
C ILE A 143 -0.86 -5.28 5.11
N TYR A 144 -1.45 -4.26 4.52
CA TYR A 144 -0.77 -3.19 3.80
C TYR A 144 -1.05 -1.85 4.51
N CYS A 145 0.00 -1.19 4.97
CA CYS A 145 -0.05 0.08 5.71
C CYS A 145 1.14 0.96 5.27
N PRO A 146 1.05 1.64 4.12
CA PRO A 146 2.17 2.37 3.53
C PRO A 146 2.42 3.72 4.21
N ASP A 147 1.41 4.33 4.82
CA ASP A 147 1.48 5.69 5.34
C ASP A 147 0.87 5.73 6.73
N ALA A 148 1.75 5.70 7.74
CA ALA A 148 1.34 5.70 9.14
C ALA A 148 2.46 6.20 10.07
N ILE A 149 2.06 6.95 11.09
CA ILE A 149 2.92 7.34 12.21
C ILE A 149 2.07 7.52 13.47
N GLU A 150 2.67 7.39 14.66
CA GLU A 150 2.00 7.60 15.95
C GLU A 150 0.63 6.92 16.07
N LEU A 151 0.55 5.64 15.67
CA LEU A 151 -0.69 4.87 15.76
C LEU A 151 -1.17 4.76 17.21
N THR A 152 -2.44 5.06 17.46
CA THR A 152 -3.07 4.82 18.77
C THR A 152 -3.14 3.32 19.07
N GLU A 153 -3.41 2.96 20.34
CA GLU A 153 -3.56 1.54 20.70
C GLU A 153 -4.63 0.84 19.87
N GLU A 154 -5.77 1.50 19.63
CA GLU A 154 -6.84 0.98 18.77
C GLU A 154 -6.39 0.75 17.33
N GLN A 155 -5.65 1.71 16.75
CA GLN A 155 -5.15 1.61 15.38
C GLN A 155 -4.11 0.51 15.19
N GLN A 156 -3.41 0.14 16.27
CA GLN A 156 -2.42 -0.94 16.26
C GLN A 156 -3.04 -2.33 16.45
N LYS A 157 -4.24 -2.45 17.03
CA LYS A 157 -4.86 -3.77 17.32
C LYS A 157 -4.91 -4.71 16.11
N PRO A 158 -5.28 -4.26 14.90
CA PRO A 158 -5.35 -5.16 13.74
C PRO A 158 -3.98 -5.71 13.32
N MET A 159 -2.88 -5.02 13.64
CA MET A 159 -1.51 -5.40 13.27
C MET A 159 -1.00 -6.64 14.02
N ALA A 160 -1.55 -6.94 15.19
CA ALA A 160 -1.03 -8.00 16.05
C ALA A 160 -1.15 -9.39 15.40
N ARG A 161 -0.04 -10.12 15.32
CA ARG A 161 0.05 -11.51 14.83
C ARG A 161 -0.51 -11.69 13.41
N ALA A 162 -0.28 -10.74 12.50
CA ALA A 162 -0.51 -10.98 11.08
C ALA A 162 0.57 -11.93 10.53
N ASP A 163 0.23 -12.74 9.53
CA ASP A 163 1.21 -13.61 8.87
C ASP A 163 2.21 -12.75 8.06
N LEU A 164 1.75 -11.65 7.46
CA LEU A 164 2.56 -10.67 6.73
C LEU A 164 2.10 -9.24 7.02
N ILE A 165 3.04 -8.32 7.23
CA ILE A 165 2.79 -6.86 7.26
C ILE A 165 3.69 -6.20 6.23
N ILE A 166 3.11 -5.38 5.36
CA ILE A 166 3.83 -4.46 4.48
C ILE A 166 3.63 -3.06 5.07
N LEU A 167 4.70 -2.51 5.64
CA LEU A 167 4.69 -1.27 6.42
C LEU A 167 5.56 -0.22 5.73
N GLY A 168 5.07 1.01 5.59
CA GLY A 168 5.88 2.10 5.06
C GLY A 168 6.88 2.66 6.07
N THR A 169 8.07 2.99 5.58
CA THR A 169 9.14 3.64 6.33
C THR A 169 9.86 4.65 5.46
N SER A 170 10.24 5.82 5.98
CA SER A 170 10.99 6.84 5.22
C SER A 170 12.51 6.62 5.23
N PHE A 171 13.13 6.80 6.40
CA PHE A 171 14.58 6.80 6.62
C PHE A 171 14.97 5.61 7.52
N PHE A 172 16.26 5.29 7.60
CA PHE A 172 16.70 4.23 8.52
C PHE A 172 16.55 4.70 9.96
N ARG A 173 17.07 5.90 10.23
CA ARG A 173 16.84 6.67 11.45
C ARG A 173 16.60 8.11 11.04
N GLU A 174 15.41 8.63 11.30
CA GLU A 174 15.09 9.99 10.90
C GLU A 174 15.53 11.00 11.99
N PRO A 175 16.33 12.04 11.66
CA PRO A 175 16.89 12.96 12.66
C PRO A 175 15.90 14.03 13.14
N TYR A 176 14.64 13.97 12.70
CA TYR A 176 13.62 14.97 12.98
C TYR A 176 12.62 14.48 14.05
N PRO A 177 12.03 15.40 14.84
CA PRO A 177 11.03 15.03 15.85
C PRO A 177 9.83 14.29 15.22
N MET A 178 9.34 13.25 15.90
CA MET A 178 8.28 12.36 15.43
C MET A 178 7.01 13.13 15.02
N GLU A 179 6.62 14.16 15.78
CA GLU A 179 5.45 14.99 15.54
C GLU A 179 5.52 15.87 14.27
N THR A 180 6.70 15.94 13.64
CA THR A 180 6.91 16.66 12.37
C THR A 180 6.92 15.74 11.15
N ARG A 181 6.85 14.42 11.39
CA ARG A 181 6.96 13.38 10.38
C ARG A 181 5.58 12.79 10.08
N SER A 182 5.51 12.02 9.00
CA SER A 182 4.25 11.41 8.55
C SER A 182 4.33 9.88 8.40
N VAL A 183 5.54 9.32 8.43
CA VAL A 183 5.79 7.88 8.39
C VAL A 183 6.89 7.50 9.38
N TYR A 184 6.82 6.27 9.89
CA TYR A 184 7.86 5.71 10.75
C TYR A 184 9.22 5.59 10.04
N ASP A 185 10.30 5.54 10.80
CA ASP A 185 11.61 5.14 10.30
C ASP A 185 11.80 3.62 10.51
N VAL A 186 12.93 3.08 10.03
CA VAL A 186 13.20 1.64 10.13
C VAL A 186 13.39 1.19 11.58
N GLU A 187 14.03 1.99 12.44
CA GLU A 187 14.24 1.62 13.84
C GLU A 187 12.92 1.55 14.62
N GLU A 188 12.02 2.49 14.37
CA GLU A 188 10.66 2.52 14.90
C GLU A 188 9.84 1.33 14.38
N ALA A 189 9.93 1.03 13.08
CA ALA A 189 9.28 -0.13 12.47
C ALA A 189 9.79 -1.47 13.06
N ILE A 190 11.08 -1.58 13.37
CA ILE A 190 11.64 -2.73 14.10
C ILE A 190 11.02 -2.83 15.50
N GLY A 191 10.87 -1.72 16.21
CA GLY A 191 10.18 -1.66 17.50
C GLY A 191 8.73 -2.13 17.42
N LEU A 192 7.99 -1.68 16.41
CA LEU A 192 6.61 -2.08 16.15
C LEU A 192 6.51 -3.56 15.78
N ALA A 193 7.40 -4.08 14.93
CA ALA A 193 7.44 -5.50 14.58
C ALA A 193 7.66 -6.40 15.81
N ARG A 194 8.52 -5.98 16.77
CA ARG A 194 8.69 -6.70 18.05
C ARG A 194 7.41 -6.70 18.90
N LYS A 195 6.64 -5.61 18.87
CA LYS A 195 5.36 -5.49 19.58
C LYS A 195 4.27 -6.33 18.92
N TRP A 196 4.10 -6.21 17.61
CA TRP A 196 3.03 -6.84 16.85
C TRP A 196 3.29 -8.32 16.56
N LYS A 197 4.56 -8.74 16.52
CA LYS A 197 5.01 -10.12 16.27
C LYS A 197 4.39 -10.73 15.00
N PRO A 198 4.54 -10.08 13.82
CA PRO A 198 4.08 -10.68 12.57
C PRO A 198 4.97 -11.87 12.17
N GLY A 199 4.47 -12.74 11.30
CA GLY A 199 5.27 -13.82 10.70
C GLY A 199 6.38 -13.26 9.80
N ARG A 200 6.07 -12.22 9.02
CA ARG A 200 7.02 -11.48 8.18
C ARG A 200 6.65 -10.00 8.12
N THR A 201 7.64 -9.12 8.03
CA THR A 201 7.46 -7.68 7.77
C THR A 201 8.24 -7.26 6.53
N ILE A 202 7.60 -6.53 5.62
CA ILE A 202 8.24 -5.93 4.45
C ILE A 202 8.13 -4.42 4.57
N LEU A 203 9.26 -3.73 4.44
CA LEU A 203 9.34 -2.28 4.56
C LEU A 203 9.23 -1.64 3.17
N THR A 204 8.29 -0.71 2.99
CA THR A 204 8.02 0.01 1.72
C THR A 204 8.08 1.52 1.94
N HIS A 205 7.68 2.34 0.95
CA HIS A 205 7.66 3.82 1.01
C HIS A 205 9.03 4.46 1.34
N MET A 206 10.10 3.77 1.03
CA MET A 206 11.45 4.15 1.45
C MET A 206 12.02 5.34 0.68
N SER A 207 12.56 6.29 1.43
CA SER A 207 13.28 7.45 0.93
C SER A 207 14.69 7.10 0.43
N HIS A 208 15.39 8.09 -0.12
CA HIS A 208 16.73 7.94 -0.69
C HIS A 208 17.82 7.55 0.32
N ASP A 209 17.55 7.64 1.62
CA ASP A 209 18.48 7.24 2.69
C ASP A 209 18.68 5.72 2.77
N ILE A 210 17.65 4.95 2.41
CA ILE A 210 17.71 3.49 2.49
C ILE A 210 18.48 2.93 1.31
N ASP A 211 19.39 2.00 1.58
CA ASP A 211 20.02 1.12 0.60
C ASP A 211 19.44 -0.30 0.74
N VAL A 212 18.66 -0.76 -0.24
CA VAL A 212 17.96 -2.06 -0.14
C VAL A 212 18.92 -3.25 -0.05
N ALA A 213 20.16 -3.09 -0.53
CA ALA A 213 21.21 -4.11 -0.42
C ALA A 213 21.66 -4.36 1.04
N ARG A 214 21.35 -3.43 1.96
CA ARG A 214 21.65 -3.56 3.41
C ARG A 214 20.54 -4.28 4.18
N GLY A 215 19.74 -5.10 3.48
CA GLY A 215 18.67 -5.89 4.10
C GLY A 215 19.16 -6.82 5.22
N ASP A 216 20.42 -7.26 5.17
CA ASP A 216 21.05 -8.10 6.21
C ASP A 216 21.17 -7.41 7.58
N GLU A 217 20.99 -6.09 7.64
CA GLU A 217 20.97 -5.33 8.91
C GLU A 217 19.60 -5.40 9.61
N LEU A 218 18.56 -5.87 8.91
CA LEU A 218 17.24 -6.00 9.48
C LEU A 218 17.12 -7.30 10.32
N PRO A 219 16.29 -7.30 11.38
CA PRO A 219 16.00 -8.51 12.13
C PRO A 219 15.43 -9.63 11.25
N ALA A 220 15.64 -10.88 11.68
CA ALA A 220 15.05 -12.04 11.01
C ALA A 220 13.52 -11.88 10.83
N GLY A 221 13.04 -12.19 9.64
CA GLY A 221 11.63 -12.01 9.25
C GLY A 221 11.30 -10.62 8.72
N MET A 222 12.26 -9.69 8.64
CA MET A 222 12.09 -8.38 8.02
C MET A 222 12.90 -8.26 6.72
N ALA A 223 12.40 -7.49 5.75
CA ALA A 223 13.13 -7.16 4.53
C ALA A 223 12.70 -5.80 3.96
N PHE A 224 13.59 -5.15 3.20
CA PHE A 224 13.26 -4.00 2.37
C PHE A 224 12.57 -4.45 1.08
N ALA A 225 11.48 -3.77 0.70
CA ALA A 225 10.85 -3.97 -0.60
C ALA A 225 11.75 -3.43 -1.73
N HIS A 226 11.73 -4.08 -2.88
CA HIS A 226 12.29 -3.51 -4.11
C HIS A 226 11.22 -3.57 -5.20
N THR A 227 11.35 -2.72 -6.23
CA THR A 227 10.41 -2.74 -7.36
C THR A 227 10.42 -4.14 -8.00
N GLY A 228 9.21 -4.68 -8.25
CA GLY A 228 9.02 -6.03 -8.79
C GLY A 228 9.16 -7.17 -7.77
N MET A 229 9.37 -6.90 -6.48
CA MET A 229 9.35 -7.93 -5.44
C MET A 229 8.01 -8.67 -5.43
N GLN A 230 8.07 -10.00 -5.44
CA GLN A 230 6.89 -10.88 -5.37
C GLN A 230 6.88 -11.65 -4.05
N ILE A 231 5.69 -11.80 -3.47
CA ILE A 231 5.48 -12.49 -2.20
C ILE A 231 4.27 -13.39 -2.36
N GLU A 232 4.46 -14.68 -2.14
CA GLU A 232 3.34 -15.62 -2.04
C GLU A 232 2.66 -15.49 -0.68
N VAL A 233 1.33 -15.34 -0.70
CA VAL A 233 0.49 -15.16 0.50
C VAL A 233 -0.24 -16.46 0.84
N THR A 234 0.52 -17.51 1.15
CA THR A 234 0.01 -18.83 1.51
C THR A 234 0.56 -19.28 2.85
N ARG A 235 -0.20 -20.09 3.60
CA ARG A 235 0.38 -20.89 4.70
C ARG A 235 1.09 -22.10 4.09
N SER A 236 2.30 -22.37 4.56
CA SER A 236 2.98 -23.66 4.33
C SER A 236 2.26 -24.78 5.06
#